data_AF-R5PAA7-F1
#
_entry.id   AF-R5PAA7-F1
#
_cell.length_a   1.000
_cell.length_b   1.000
_cell.length_c   1.000
_cell.angle_alpha   90.00
_cell.angle_beta   90.00
_cell.angle_gamma   90.00
#
_symmetry.space_group_name_H-M   'P 1'
#
loop_
_entity.id
_entity.type
_entity.pdbx_description
1 polymer ?
#
loop_
_entity_poly.entity_id
_entity_poly.type
_entity_poly.pdbx_seq_one_letter_code
_entity_poly.pdbx_strand_id
1 'polypeptide(L)'
;MDVVLINEELFKENGPIKEDTIISKFVPYINIAQKMYIERILGKPLTDELKDQIKSASLGNDTITPANQALLLKIAPSLSFYAVYQGIPFHWASIVNKGVTLRNSENSDAVTINDIAQLRRWIKDDAEELARDLIEYLCSCKTLYPLWKPGRGCGCGPEWDDGNGSAVSPFDAGIYIPS
;
A
#
# COMPACT_ATOMS: atom_id res chain seq x y z
N MET A 1 -10.89 -13.77 4.49
CA MET A 1 -10.16 -12.57 4.96
C MET A 1 -8.93 -12.46 4.08
N ASP A 2 -8.74 -11.34 3.41
CA ASP A 2 -7.60 -11.14 2.50
C ASP A 2 -6.36 -10.80 3.34
N VAL A 3 -5.22 -11.41 3.01
CA VAL A 3 -3.99 -11.29 3.82
C VAL A 3 -3.34 -9.93 3.53
N VAL A 4 -3.05 -9.20 4.60
CA VAL A 4 -2.37 -7.91 4.54
C VAL A 4 -0.86 -8.12 4.62
N LEU A 5 -0.10 -7.46 3.75
CA LEU A 5 1.35 -7.63 3.62
C LEU A 5 2.13 -6.97 4.77
N ILE A 6 1.57 -5.94 5.40
CA ILE A 6 2.20 -5.23 6.53
C ILE A 6 1.31 -5.29 7.77
N ASN A 7 1.94 -5.32 8.94
CA ASN A 7 1.25 -5.25 10.22
C ASN A 7 1.08 -3.78 10.69
N GLU A 8 0.37 -3.59 11.80
CA GLU A 8 0.13 -2.26 12.37
C GLU A 8 1.42 -1.57 12.84
N GLU A 9 2.41 -2.34 13.28
CA GLU A 9 3.71 -1.83 13.73
C GLU A 9 4.49 -1.20 12.58
N LEU A 10 4.65 -1.92 11.47
CA LEU A 10 5.26 -1.41 10.25
C LEU A 10 4.49 -0.21 9.69
N PHE A 11 3.17 -0.23 9.78
CA PHE A 11 2.35 0.91 9.40
C PHE A 11 2.62 2.15 10.27
N LYS A 12 2.77 1.98 11.58
CA LYS A 12 3.09 3.06 12.52
C LYS A 12 4.50 3.63 12.29
N GLU A 13 5.47 2.77 12.06
CA GLU A 13 6.86 3.16 11.84
C GLU A 13 7.01 3.94 10.53
N ASN A 14 6.37 3.46 9.45
CA ASN A 14 6.60 3.96 8.11
C ASN A 14 5.54 4.95 7.63
N GLY A 15 4.38 5.03 8.28
CA GLY A 15 3.29 5.93 7.90
C GLY A 15 3.50 7.38 8.37
N PRO A 16 2.84 8.35 7.71
CA PRO A 16 2.91 9.76 8.08
C PRO A 16 2.08 10.11 9.32
N ILE A 17 1.21 9.20 9.79
CA ILE A 17 0.40 9.37 11.00
C ILE A 17 1.06 8.62 12.16
N LYS A 18 1.40 9.34 13.23
CA LYS A 18 2.07 8.77 14.42
C LYS A 18 1.14 8.54 15.62
N GLU A 19 -0.12 8.95 15.55
CA GLU A 19 -1.08 8.83 16.66
C GLU A 19 -1.80 7.47 16.66
N ASP A 20 -1.57 6.68 17.71
CA ASP A 20 -2.10 5.31 17.87
C ASP A 20 -3.63 5.22 17.81
N THR A 21 -4.36 6.21 18.35
CA THR A 21 -5.83 6.17 18.36
C THR A 21 -6.45 6.35 16.98
N ILE A 22 -5.66 6.78 16.00
CA ILE A 22 -6.09 7.01 14.63
C ILE A 22 -5.62 5.85 13.73
N ILE A 23 -4.45 5.26 14.00
CA ILE A 23 -3.87 4.17 13.22
C ILE A 23 -4.83 2.99 13.02
N SER A 24 -5.53 2.55 14.08
CA SER A 24 -6.50 1.45 13.98
C SER A 24 -7.66 1.74 13.02
N LYS A 25 -8.00 3.01 12.81
CA LYS A 25 -9.02 3.43 11.83
C LYS A 25 -8.52 3.33 10.40
N PHE A 26 -7.20 3.31 10.19
CA PHE A 26 -6.60 3.21 8.87
C PHE A 26 -6.47 1.78 8.34
N VAL A 27 -6.62 0.76 9.21
CA VAL A 27 -6.49 -0.67 8.85
C VAL A 27 -7.32 -1.09 7.62
N PRO A 28 -8.60 -0.71 7.46
CA PRO A 28 -9.37 -1.05 6.27
C PRO A 28 -8.78 -0.49 4.97
N TYR A 29 -8.14 0.68 5.05
CA TYR A 29 -7.53 1.35 3.90
C TYR A 29 -6.19 0.73 3.51
N ILE A 30 -5.52 0.00 4.41
CA ILE A 30 -4.33 -0.79 4.07
C ILE A 30 -4.69 -1.86 3.04
N ASN A 31 -5.81 -2.58 3.23
CA ASN A 31 -6.23 -3.60 2.26
C ASN A 31 -6.58 -2.98 0.89
N ILE A 32 -7.27 -1.84 0.89
CA ILE A 32 -7.63 -1.10 -0.33
C ILE A 32 -6.35 -0.64 -1.05
N ALA A 33 -5.44 0.00 -0.33
CA ALA A 33 -4.18 0.50 -0.88
C ALA A 33 -3.30 -0.63 -1.42
N GLN A 34 -3.23 -1.76 -0.72
CA GLN A 34 -2.50 -2.94 -1.16
C GLN A 34 -2.99 -3.38 -2.54
N LYS A 35 -4.30 -3.61 -2.69
CA LYS A 35 -4.90 -4.02 -3.97
C LYS A 35 -4.72 -3.02 -5.09
N MET A 36 -4.92 -1.73 -4.78
CA MET A 36 -4.93 -0.69 -5.79
C MET A 36 -3.54 -0.32 -6.31
N TYR A 37 -2.52 -0.38 -5.46
CA TYR A 37 -1.19 0.14 -5.77
C TYR A 37 -0.12 -0.95 -5.70
N ILE A 38 0.00 -1.63 -4.56
CA ILE A 38 1.10 -2.57 -4.31
C ILE A 38 0.98 -3.85 -5.15
N GLU A 39 -0.20 -4.46 -5.21
CA GLU A 39 -0.43 -5.68 -6.00
C GLU A 39 -0.20 -5.46 -7.50
N ARG A 40 -0.32 -4.21 -7.99
CA ARG A 40 0.01 -3.86 -9.38
C ARG A 40 1.52 -3.82 -9.61
N ILE A 41 2.28 -3.35 -8.62
CA ILE A 41 3.75 -3.29 -8.67
C ILE A 41 4.35 -4.69 -8.54
N LEU A 42 3.88 -5.49 -7.58
CA LEU A 42 4.39 -6.84 -7.34
C LEU A 42 3.89 -7.85 -8.38
N GLY A 43 2.64 -7.65 -8.82
CA GLY A 43 1.88 -8.61 -9.57
C GLY A 43 1.37 -9.78 -8.76
N LYS A 44 0.46 -10.54 -9.37
CA LYS A 44 -0.24 -11.64 -8.71
C LYS A 44 0.68 -12.76 -8.20
N PRO A 45 1.66 -13.28 -8.99
CA PRO A 45 2.44 -14.43 -8.54
C PRO A 45 3.28 -14.14 -7.29
N LEU A 46 3.97 -13.00 -7.26
CA LEU A 46 4.76 -12.58 -6.08
C LEU A 46 3.86 -12.20 -4.91
N THR A 47 2.73 -11.55 -5.17
CA THR A 47 1.76 -11.21 -4.11
C THR A 47 1.21 -12.47 -3.44
N ASP A 48 0.83 -13.48 -4.23
CA ASP A 48 0.28 -14.73 -3.72
C ASP A 48 1.35 -15.48 -2.88
N GLU A 49 2.61 -15.51 -3.32
CA GLU A 49 3.72 -16.08 -2.55
C GLU A 49 3.89 -15.41 -1.17
N LEU A 50 3.90 -14.07 -1.15
CA LEU A 50 4.04 -13.32 0.11
C LEU A 50 2.86 -13.57 1.04
N LYS A 51 1.63 -13.56 0.52
CA LYS A 51 0.42 -13.83 1.30
C LYS A 51 0.42 -15.24 1.88
N ASP A 52 0.85 -16.24 1.12
CA ASP A 52 0.93 -17.62 1.57
C ASP A 52 2.00 -17.79 2.65
N GLN A 53 3.19 -17.18 2.49
CA GLN A 53 4.23 -17.21 3.52
C GLN A 53 3.80 -16.51 4.82
N ILE A 54 3.15 -15.35 4.74
CA ILE A 54 2.61 -14.65 5.91
C ILE A 54 1.57 -15.51 6.62
N LYS A 55 0.68 -16.15 5.85
CA LYS A 55 -0.36 -17.03 6.41
C LYS A 55 0.24 -18.26 7.09
N SER A 56 1.22 -18.92 6.46
CA SER A 56 1.91 -20.07 7.05
C SER A 56 2.70 -19.70 8.30
N ALA A 57 3.36 -18.53 8.30
CA ALA A 57 4.08 -18.03 9.47
C ALA A 57 3.14 -17.67 10.63
N SER A 58 1.96 -17.11 10.33
CA SER A 58 0.93 -16.82 11.33
C SER A 58 0.36 -18.08 11.99
N LEU A 59 0.44 -19.24 11.30
CA LEU A 59 0.03 -20.55 11.82
C LEU A 59 1.15 -21.30 12.54
N GLY A 60 2.36 -20.72 12.62
CA GLY A 60 3.52 -21.34 13.25
C GLY A 60 4.14 -22.49 12.46
N ASN A 61 3.75 -22.66 11.20
CA ASN A 61 4.18 -23.79 10.37
C ASN A 61 5.51 -23.54 9.66
N ASP A 62 5.78 -22.29 9.27
CA ASP A 62 6.96 -21.91 8.48
C ASP A 62 7.44 -20.50 8.85
N THR A 63 8.64 -20.13 8.38
CA THR A 63 9.16 -18.77 8.48
C THR A 63 9.16 -18.10 7.11
N ILE A 64 8.85 -16.80 7.07
CA ILE A 64 9.02 -15.97 5.87
C ILE A 64 10.50 -15.97 5.48
N THR A 65 10.80 -16.13 4.19
CA THR A 65 12.20 -16.15 3.73
C THR A 65 12.89 -14.81 4.01
N PRO A 66 14.22 -14.78 4.26
CA PRO A 66 14.92 -13.51 4.51
C PRO A 66 14.79 -12.49 3.39
N ALA A 67 14.75 -12.94 2.13
CA ALA A 67 14.51 -12.07 0.98
C ALA A 67 13.10 -11.46 1.04
N ASN A 68 12.07 -12.28 1.29
CA ASN A 68 10.70 -11.78 1.38
C ASN A 68 10.47 -10.89 2.60
N GLN A 69 11.16 -11.14 3.73
CA GLN A 69 11.16 -10.22 4.87
C GLN A 69 11.73 -8.84 4.47
N ALA A 70 12.87 -8.81 3.77
CA ALA A 70 13.45 -7.57 3.28
C ALA A 70 12.51 -6.85 2.30
N LEU A 71 11.81 -7.60 1.43
CA LEU A 71 10.82 -7.05 0.52
C LEU A 71 9.63 -6.44 1.27
N LEU A 72 9.10 -7.10 2.31
CA LEU A 72 8.00 -6.55 3.13
C LEU A 72 8.40 -5.23 3.80
N LEU A 73 9.65 -5.11 4.27
CA LEU A 73 10.19 -3.85 4.80
C LEU A 73 10.28 -2.75 3.74
N LYS A 74 10.53 -3.11 2.47
CA LYS A 74 10.54 -2.15 1.35
C LYS A 74 9.14 -1.78 0.86
N ILE A 75 8.14 -2.65 1.06
CA ILE A 75 6.73 -2.37 0.75
C ILE A 75 6.11 -1.42 1.80
N ALA A 76 6.53 -1.52 3.06
CA ALA A 76 5.89 -0.82 4.16
C ALA A 76 5.77 0.71 4.00
N PRO A 77 6.78 1.46 3.54
CA PRO A 77 6.66 2.90 3.32
C PRO A 77 5.56 3.28 2.33
N SER A 78 5.62 2.74 1.10
CA SER A 78 4.66 3.09 0.05
C SER A 78 3.24 2.67 0.42
N LEU A 79 3.07 1.46 0.96
CA LEU A 79 1.75 0.97 1.38
C LEU A 79 1.15 1.82 2.50
N SER A 80 1.95 2.24 3.48
CA SER A 80 1.48 3.07 4.59
C SER A 80 1.00 4.45 4.11
N PHE A 81 1.77 5.08 3.23
CA PHE A 81 1.38 6.36 2.65
C PHE A 81 0.12 6.25 1.77
N TYR A 82 0.01 5.21 0.94
CA TYR A 82 -1.20 4.98 0.14
C TYR A 82 -2.43 4.69 1.01
N ALA A 83 -2.29 3.95 2.11
CA ALA A 83 -3.39 3.71 3.03
C ALA A 83 -3.88 5.01 3.68
N VAL A 84 -2.95 5.90 4.06
CA VAL A 84 -3.30 7.24 4.56
C VAL A 84 -3.95 8.09 3.48
N TYR A 85 -3.43 8.09 2.25
CA TYR A 85 -4.02 8.79 1.11
C TYR A 85 -5.49 8.37 0.86
N GLN A 86 -5.79 7.07 1.01
CA GLN A 86 -7.14 6.53 0.86
C GLN A 86 -8.06 6.90 2.03
N GLY A 87 -7.55 6.90 3.27
CA GLY A 87 -8.36 7.14 4.47
C GLY A 87 -8.53 8.61 4.88
N ILE A 88 -7.64 9.51 4.45
CA ILE A 88 -7.67 10.93 4.82
C ILE A 88 -9.03 11.60 4.57
N PRO A 89 -9.69 11.44 3.40
CA PRO A 89 -10.96 12.10 3.13
C PRO A 89 -12.07 11.77 4.12
N PHE A 90 -11.96 10.65 4.85
CA PHE A 90 -12.97 10.19 5.81
C PHE A 90 -12.57 10.48 7.26
N HIS A 91 -11.28 10.59 7.54
CA HIS A 91 -10.75 10.81 8.89
C HIS A 91 -10.22 12.23 9.14
N TRP A 92 -10.25 13.11 8.12
CA TRP A 92 -9.71 14.48 8.21
C TRP A 92 -10.27 15.25 9.40
N ALA A 93 -11.58 15.22 9.64
CA ALA A 93 -12.21 15.99 10.72
C ALA A 93 -11.73 15.52 12.10
N SER A 94 -11.46 14.22 12.26
CA SER A 94 -10.88 13.68 13.50
C SER A 94 -9.41 14.07 13.67
N ILE A 95 -8.64 14.12 12.58
CA ILE A 95 -7.24 14.54 12.58
C ILE A 95 -7.12 16.04 12.87
N VAL A 96 -7.94 16.87 12.21
CA VAL A 96 -7.98 18.33 12.34
C VAL A 96 -8.49 18.74 13.71
N ASN A 97 -9.62 18.20 14.18
CA ASN A 97 -10.15 18.59 15.50
C ASN A 97 -9.15 18.29 16.63
N LYS A 98 -8.37 17.21 16.50
CA LYS A 98 -7.33 16.85 17.47
C LYS A 98 -6.04 17.67 17.32
N GLY A 99 -5.59 17.91 16.09
CA GLY A 99 -4.44 18.79 15.80
C GLY A 99 -4.69 20.25 16.21
N VAL A 100 -5.93 20.72 16.05
CA VAL A 100 -6.39 22.04 16.56
C VAL A 100 -6.40 22.04 18.08
N THR A 101 -6.90 21.02 18.77
CA THR A 101 -6.80 20.96 20.24
C THR A 101 -5.36 20.92 20.77
N LEU A 102 -4.39 20.36 20.03
CA LEU A 102 -2.96 20.42 20.36
C LEU A 102 -2.33 21.80 20.07
N ARG A 103 -2.78 22.52 19.04
CA ARG A 103 -2.30 23.87 18.67
C ARG A 103 -3.04 25.03 19.37
N ASN A 104 -4.15 24.76 20.04
CA ASN A 104 -4.97 25.72 20.79
C ASN A 104 -4.29 26.28 22.06
N SER A 105 -2.95 26.32 22.13
CA SER A 105 -2.28 27.12 23.15
C SER A 105 -2.19 28.60 22.81
N GLU A 106 -2.39 29.07 21.56
CA GLU A 106 -2.49 30.54 21.34
C GLU A 106 -3.01 31.09 19.99
N ASN A 107 -3.23 30.30 18.93
CA ASN A 107 -3.92 30.81 17.72
C ASN A 107 -4.24 29.64 16.76
N SER A 108 -5.53 29.38 16.52
CA SER A 108 -5.95 28.34 15.59
C SER A 108 -6.88 28.89 14.54
N ASP A 109 -6.34 29.10 13.34
CA ASP A 109 -7.15 29.25 12.14
C ASP A 109 -7.77 27.89 11.78
N ALA A 110 -9.05 27.90 11.41
CA ALA A 110 -9.77 26.71 10.99
C ALA A 110 -9.19 26.18 9.67
N VAL A 111 -8.81 24.90 9.64
CA VAL A 111 -8.33 24.21 8.42
C VAL A 111 -9.42 24.24 7.34
N THR A 112 -9.06 24.66 6.13
CA THR A 112 -9.98 24.77 4.99
C THR A 112 -9.98 23.52 4.11
N ILE A 113 -11.00 23.38 3.25
CA ILE A 113 -11.08 22.29 2.26
C ILE A 113 -9.87 22.28 1.32
N ASN A 114 -9.32 23.46 0.99
CA ASN A 114 -8.14 23.58 0.13
C ASN A 114 -6.89 23.00 0.79
N ASP A 115 -6.72 23.21 2.09
CA ASP A 115 -5.59 22.65 2.86
C ASP A 115 -5.64 21.11 2.86
N ILE A 116 -6.83 20.53 2.92
CA ILE A 116 -7.03 19.08 2.85
C ILE A 116 -6.70 18.54 1.46
N ALA A 117 -7.13 19.24 0.40
CA ALA A 117 -6.82 18.86 -0.97
C ALA A 117 -5.31 18.92 -1.23
N GLN A 118 -4.62 19.91 -0.68
CA GLN A 118 -3.18 20.06 -0.75
C GLN A 118 -2.45 18.95 0.04
N LEU A 119 -2.86 18.69 1.29
CA LEU A 119 -2.32 17.61 2.10
C LEU A 119 -2.47 16.25 1.41
N ARG A 120 -3.65 15.99 0.84
CA ARG A 120 -3.91 14.76 0.10
C ARG A 120 -2.98 14.62 -1.11
N ARG A 121 -2.68 15.73 -1.79
CA ARG A 121 -1.74 15.73 -2.92
C ARG A 121 -0.32 15.40 -2.47
N TRP A 122 0.18 16.06 -1.43
CA TRP A 122 1.52 15.78 -0.90
C TRP A 122 1.69 14.31 -0.49
N ILE A 123 0.72 13.75 0.21
CA ILE A 123 0.79 12.33 0.64
C ILE A 123 0.75 11.39 -0.57
N LYS A 124 0.02 11.75 -1.63
CA LYS A 124 0.02 10.99 -2.89
C LYS A 124 1.39 11.07 -3.57
N ASP A 125 1.97 12.26 -3.64
CA ASP A 125 3.27 12.49 -4.28
C ASP A 125 4.37 11.70 -3.54
N ASP A 126 4.38 11.75 -2.20
CA ASP A 126 5.29 10.95 -1.36
C ASP A 126 5.05 9.44 -1.53
N ALA A 127 3.80 9.00 -1.59
CA ALA A 127 3.46 7.59 -1.83
C ALA A 127 3.99 7.09 -3.18
N GLU A 128 3.94 7.95 -4.21
CA GLU A 128 4.44 7.65 -5.55
C GLU A 128 5.97 7.60 -5.61
N GLU A 129 6.67 8.48 -4.89
CA GLU A 129 8.14 8.39 -4.73
C GLU A 129 8.54 7.09 -4.02
N LEU A 130 7.92 6.77 -2.89
CA LEU A 130 8.22 5.53 -2.16
C LEU A 130 7.87 4.28 -2.98
N ALA A 131 6.89 4.37 -3.87
CA ALA A 131 6.58 3.31 -4.82
C ALA A 131 7.65 3.17 -5.91
N ARG A 132 8.25 4.28 -6.36
CA ARG A 132 9.41 4.25 -7.28
C ARG A 132 10.60 3.56 -6.61
N ASP A 133 10.89 3.88 -5.36
CA ASP A 133 11.97 3.22 -4.60
C ASP A 133 11.75 1.70 -4.47
N LEU A 134 10.50 1.28 -4.25
CA LEU A 134 10.14 -0.14 -4.22
C LEU A 134 10.38 -0.82 -5.58
N ILE A 135 9.99 -0.16 -6.68
CA ILE A 135 10.23 -0.66 -8.04
C ILE A 135 11.73 -0.77 -8.30
N GLU A 136 12.52 0.26 -7.96
CA GLU A 136 13.97 0.25 -8.13
C GLU A 136 14.63 -0.90 -7.35
N TYR A 137 14.19 -1.13 -6.10
CA TYR A 137 14.64 -2.26 -5.30
C TYR A 137 14.35 -3.60 -5.99
N LEU A 138 13.13 -3.82 -6.48
CA LEU A 138 12.74 -5.04 -7.20
C LEU A 138 13.55 -5.23 -8.48
N CYS A 139 13.79 -4.16 -9.24
CA CYS A 139 14.66 -4.16 -10.41
C CYS A 139 16.09 -4.60 -10.07
N SER A 140 16.68 -4.02 -9.01
CA SER A 140 18.05 -4.34 -8.58
C SER A 140 18.21 -5.78 -8.09
N CYS A 141 17.14 -6.34 -7.52
CA CYS A 141 17.11 -7.66 -6.91
C CYS A 141 16.33 -8.69 -7.75
N LYS A 142 16.17 -8.48 -9.06
CA LYS A 142 15.36 -9.32 -9.96
C LYS A 142 15.66 -10.82 -9.83
N THR A 143 16.93 -11.19 -9.66
CA THR A 143 17.36 -12.60 -9.52
C THR A 143 16.85 -13.26 -8.25
N LEU A 144 16.57 -12.48 -7.20
CA LEU A 144 16.01 -12.95 -5.93
C LEU A 144 14.48 -13.12 -6.00
N TYR A 145 13.82 -12.43 -6.93
CA TYR A 145 12.36 -12.42 -7.07
C TYR A 145 11.93 -12.92 -8.46
N PRO A 146 12.11 -14.22 -8.79
CA PRO A 146 11.75 -14.76 -10.10
C PRO A 146 10.24 -14.74 -10.39
N LEU A 147 9.41 -14.66 -9.34
CA LEU A 147 7.96 -14.52 -9.45
C LEU A 147 7.50 -13.07 -9.62
N TRP A 148 8.42 -12.10 -9.54
CA TRP A 148 8.10 -10.71 -9.78
C TRP A 148 7.73 -10.51 -11.25
N LYS A 149 6.43 -10.32 -11.48
CA LYS A 149 5.87 -10.01 -12.79
C LYS A 149 4.89 -8.87 -12.54
N PRO A 150 5.22 -7.62 -12.85
CA PRO A 150 4.29 -6.53 -12.61
C PRO A 150 3.00 -6.66 -13.45
N GLY A 151 1.92 -6.01 -12.99
CA GLY A 151 0.66 -5.92 -13.73
C GLY A 151 0.68 -4.81 -14.79
N ARG A 152 -0.30 -4.85 -15.72
CA ARG A 152 -0.49 -3.80 -16.73
C ARG A 152 -0.61 -2.42 -16.08
N GLY A 153 0.11 -1.43 -16.63
CA GLY A 153 0.05 -0.04 -16.19
C GLY A 153 0.70 0.20 -14.82
N CYS A 154 1.62 -0.67 -14.38
CA CYS A 154 2.40 -0.45 -13.16
C CYS A 154 3.42 0.69 -13.26
N GLY A 155 3.72 1.15 -14.49
CA GLY A 155 4.72 2.22 -14.72
C GLY A 155 6.18 1.75 -14.58
N CYS A 156 6.43 0.44 -14.52
CA CYS A 156 7.76 -0.16 -14.29
C CYS A 156 8.68 -0.15 -15.54
N GLY A 157 8.32 0.59 -16.59
CA GLY A 157 9.03 0.67 -17.86
C GLY A 157 8.51 -0.29 -18.95
N PRO A 158 8.85 -0.04 -20.23
CA PRO A 158 8.28 -0.75 -21.37
C PRO A 158 8.70 -2.23 -21.47
N GLU A 159 9.83 -2.60 -20.88
CA GLU A 159 10.30 -3.99 -20.82
C GLU A 159 9.42 -4.89 -19.94
N TRP A 160 8.58 -4.29 -19.10
CA TRP A 160 7.87 -4.96 -18.00
C TRP A 160 6.36 -4.73 -18.01
N ASP A 161 5.86 -3.94 -18.97
CA ASP A 161 4.44 -3.63 -19.13
C ASP A 161 3.72 -4.65 -20.03
N ASP A 162 4.24 -5.88 -20.10
CA ASP A 162 3.63 -6.98 -20.86
C ASP A 162 2.35 -7.52 -20.21
N GLY A 163 2.06 -7.12 -18.96
CA GLY A 163 0.86 -7.51 -18.22
C GLY A 163 0.85 -8.95 -17.74
N ASN A 164 1.97 -9.68 -17.84
CA ASN A 164 2.06 -11.10 -17.47
C ASN A 164 1.85 -11.36 -15.98
N GLY A 165 1.90 -10.31 -15.15
CA GLY A 165 1.59 -10.34 -13.73
C GLY A 165 0.13 -10.11 -13.35
N SER A 166 -0.69 -9.61 -14.29
CA SER A 166 -2.10 -9.34 -14.03
C SER A 166 -2.90 -10.64 -13.97
N ALA A 167 -3.88 -10.70 -13.07
CA ALA A 167 -4.90 -11.75 -13.14
C ALA A 167 -5.62 -11.60 -14.50
N VAL A 168 -5.59 -12.65 -15.33
CA VAL A 168 -6.42 -12.70 -16.53
C VAL A 168 -7.87 -12.73 -16.05
N SER A 169 -8.62 -11.66 -16.30
CA SER A 169 -10.04 -11.66 -15.98
C SER A 169 -10.70 -12.75 -16.82
N PRO A 170 -11.46 -13.69 -16.25
CA PRO A 170 -12.24 -14.64 -17.05
C PRO A 170 -13.26 -13.94 -17.94
N PHE A 171 -13.57 -12.66 -17.68
CA PHE A 171 -14.43 -11.81 -18.49
C PHE A 171 -13.70 -11.03 -19.61
N ASP A 172 -12.35 -11.02 -19.64
CA ASP A 172 -11.59 -10.47 -20.78
C ASP A 172 -11.78 -11.33 -22.05
N ALA A 173 -12.28 -12.57 -21.90
CA ALA A 173 -12.70 -13.44 -22.99
C ALA A 173 -14.15 -13.17 -23.49
N GLY A 174 -14.83 -12.15 -22.94
CA GLY A 174 -16.22 -11.81 -23.25
C GLY A 174 -17.20 -12.18 -22.14
N ILE A 175 -18.33 -11.46 -22.10
CA ILE A 175 -19.42 -11.69 -21.15
C ILE A 175 -20.14 -12.98 -21.55
N TYR A 176 -20.05 -14.03 -20.72
CA TYR A 176 -20.88 -15.21 -20.87
C TYR A 176 -22.28 -14.92 -20.31
N ILE A 177 -23.25 -14.71 -21.20
CA ILE A 177 -24.67 -14.63 -20.83
C ILE A 177 -25.27 -16.03 -21.05
N PRO A 178 -25.57 -16.79 -19.99
CA PRO A 178 -26.23 -18.09 -20.14
C PRO A 178 -27.65 -17.87 -20.69
N SER A 179 -27.96 -18.58 -21.78
CA SER A 179 -29.29 -18.64 -22.40
C SER A 179 -30.30 -19.33 -21.51
#